data_AF-A0A936TBM1-F1
#
_entry.id   AF-A0A936TBM1-F1
#
_cell.length_a   1.000
_cell.length_b   1.000
_cell.length_c   1.000
_cell.angle_alpha   90.00
_cell.angle_beta   90.00
_cell.angle_gamma   90.00
#
_symmetry.space_group_name_H-M   'P 1'
#
loop_
_entity.id
_entity.type
_entity.pdbx_description
1 polymer ?
#
loop_
_entity_poly.entity_id
_entity_poly.type
_entity_poly.pdbx_seq_one_letter_code
_entity_poly.pdbx_strand_id
1 'polypeptide(L)'
;MQLAAEFGTGQVLWSIIWFFLFFIWIMLIFQVFGDIFRSHNSGVSKALWTIGIIFLPYLGVFLYLIVHGSGMAQRQAQSMQKNDEAMQAYIRDAAGTGTTADELAKLAELHNSGKLDDTEFAAAKARLING
;
A
#
# COMPACT_ATOMS: atom_id res chain seq x y z
N MET A 1 42.92 -36.83 -14.99
CA MET A 1 41.61 -36.19 -15.20
C MET A 1 40.72 -36.53 -14.01
N GLN A 2 40.89 -35.81 -12.90
CA GLN A 2 40.10 -35.97 -11.67
C GLN A 2 39.54 -34.60 -11.25
N LEU A 3 38.98 -33.85 -12.22
CA LEU A 3 38.31 -32.58 -11.92
C LEU A 3 36.79 -32.74 -11.77
N ALA A 4 36.27 -33.95 -12.04
CA ALA A 4 34.85 -34.31 -11.87
C ALA A 4 34.65 -35.33 -10.73
N ALA A 5 35.65 -35.50 -9.85
CA ALA A 5 35.56 -36.41 -8.72
C ALA A 5 34.67 -35.78 -7.63
N GLU A 6 33.46 -36.32 -7.50
CA GLU A 6 32.46 -36.10 -6.45
C GLU A 6 31.81 -34.70 -6.43
N PHE A 7 30.95 -34.41 -7.42
CA PHE A 7 29.81 -33.50 -7.22
C PHE A 7 28.68 -34.28 -6.54
N GLY A 8 28.79 -34.52 -5.24
CA GLY A 8 27.69 -35.02 -4.43
C GLY A 8 26.54 -34.00 -4.42
N THR A 9 25.30 -34.50 -4.34
CA THR A 9 24.08 -33.67 -4.29
C THR A 9 24.17 -32.55 -3.25
N GLY A 10 24.92 -32.76 -2.16
CA GLY A 10 25.18 -31.76 -1.12
C GLY A 10 25.99 -30.54 -1.59
N GLN A 11 27.02 -30.69 -2.43
CA GLN A 11 27.80 -29.54 -2.92
C GLN A 11 26.99 -28.72 -3.95
N VAL A 12 26.13 -29.38 -4.74
CA VAL A 12 25.21 -28.70 -5.66
C VAL A 12 24.16 -27.90 -4.88
N LEU A 13 23.58 -28.48 -3.83
CA LEU A 13 22.66 -27.75 -2.96
C LEU A 13 23.35 -26.56 -2.30
N TRP A 14 24.59 -26.75 -1.81
CA TRP A 14 25.37 -25.69 -1.18
C TRP A 14 25.70 -24.54 -2.13
N SER A 15 26.05 -24.84 -3.39
CA SER A 15 26.33 -23.81 -4.40
C SER A 15 25.08 -23.02 -4.80
N ILE A 16 23.92 -23.69 -4.89
CA ILE A 16 22.63 -23.02 -5.13
C ILE A 16 22.29 -22.07 -3.97
N ILE A 17 22.44 -22.52 -2.72
CA ILE A 17 22.21 -21.67 -1.55
C ILE A 17 23.14 -20.46 -1.56
N TRP A 18 24.44 -20.66 -1.82
CA TRP A 18 25.41 -19.56 -1.90
C TRP A 18 25.07 -18.57 -3.01
N PHE A 19 24.69 -19.07 -4.19
CA PHE A 19 24.26 -18.24 -5.31
C PHE A 19 22.99 -17.45 -4.97
N PHE A 20 22.02 -18.09 -4.32
CA PHE A 20 20.79 -17.44 -3.88
C PHE A 20 21.06 -16.34 -2.83
N LEU A 21 21.92 -16.61 -1.84
CA LEU A 21 22.35 -15.62 -0.86
C LEU A 21 23.09 -14.46 -1.52
N PHE A 22 23.97 -14.74 -2.49
CA PHE A 22 24.65 -13.71 -3.27
C PHE A 22 23.65 -12.87 -4.09
N PHE A 23 22.65 -13.49 -4.71
CA PHE A 23 21.61 -12.79 -5.44
C PHE A 23 20.80 -11.87 -4.53
N ILE A 24 20.34 -12.37 -3.37
CA ILE A 24 19.67 -11.55 -2.34
C ILE A 24 20.59 -10.42 -1.90
N TRP A 25 21.88 -10.68 -1.70
CA TRP A 25 22.84 -9.68 -1.28
C TRP A 25 22.93 -8.51 -2.25
N ILE A 26 23.02 -8.80 -3.55
CA ILE A 26 23.01 -7.78 -4.60
C ILE A 26 21.68 -7.04 -4.63
N MET A 27 20.55 -7.75 -4.52
CA MET A 27 19.22 -7.14 -4.44
C MET A 27 19.10 -6.16 -3.26
N LEU A 28 19.61 -6.54 -2.08
CA LEU A 28 19.59 -5.71 -0.88
C LEU A 28 20.41 -4.43 -1.07
N ILE A 29 21.59 -4.52 -1.68
CA ILE A 29 22.39 -3.33 -2.00
C ILE A 29 21.56 -2.37 -2.86
N PHE A 30 21.00 -2.83 -3.98
CA PHE A 30 20.21 -1.96 -4.85
C PHE A 30 18.99 -1.37 -4.14
N GLN A 31 18.29 -2.16 -3.31
CA GLN A 31 17.15 -1.67 -2.54
C GLN A 31 17.55 -0.59 -1.53
N VAL A 32 18.65 -0.78 -0.80
CA VAL A 32 19.17 0.18 0.17
C VAL A 32 19.61 1.47 -0.52
N PHE A 33 20.34 1.37 -1.63
CA PHE A 33 20.70 2.55 -2.43
C PHE A 33 19.45 3.31 -2.90
N GLY A 34 18.44 2.60 -3.42
CA GLY A 34 17.17 3.19 -3.80
C GLY A 34 16.45 3.89 -2.64
N ASP A 35 16.44 3.28 -1.46
CA ASP A 35 15.84 3.87 -0.25
C ASP A 35 16.61 5.12 0.22
N ILE A 36 17.94 5.10 0.19
CA ILE A 36 18.79 6.27 0.49
C ILE A 36 18.41 7.44 -0.43
N PHE A 37 18.28 7.20 -1.73
CA PHE A 37 17.90 8.25 -2.68
C PHE A 37 16.48 8.76 -2.44
N ARG A 38 15.52 7.86 -2.18
CA ARG A 38 14.11 8.21 -1.89
C ARG A 38 13.91 8.88 -0.53
N SER A 39 14.80 8.64 0.44
CA SER A 39 14.69 9.21 1.78
C SER A 39 14.78 10.74 1.74
N HIS A 40 14.04 11.42 2.62
CA HIS A 40 14.04 12.89 2.72
C HIS A 40 15.21 13.45 3.53
N ASN A 41 16.25 12.63 3.76
CA ASN A 41 17.41 12.98 4.57
C ASN A 41 18.32 13.99 3.87
N SER A 42 19.14 14.72 4.65
CA SER A 42 20.13 15.65 4.12
C SER A 42 21.14 14.95 3.20
N GLY A 43 21.67 15.67 2.21
CA GLY A 43 22.62 15.12 1.24
C GLY A 43 23.89 14.54 1.90
N VAL A 44 24.33 15.12 3.02
CA VAL A 44 25.49 14.64 3.78
C VAL A 44 25.22 13.28 4.42
N SER A 45 24.03 13.09 5.01
CA SER A 45 23.64 11.79 5.57
C SER A 45 23.61 10.72 4.48
N LYS A 46 23.06 11.02 3.31
CA LYS A 46 23.04 10.10 2.16
C LYS A 46 24.45 9.72 1.73
N ALA A 47 25.36 10.68 1.63
CA ALA A 47 26.76 10.43 1.25
C ALA A 47 27.48 9.52 2.25
N LEU A 48 27.31 9.76 3.55
CA LEU A 48 27.93 8.94 4.60
C LEU A 48 27.45 7.49 4.56
N TRP A 49 26.15 7.27 4.38
CA TRP A 49 25.58 5.93 4.24
C TRP A 49 26.09 5.21 3.00
N THR A 50 26.11 5.89 1.86
CA THR A 50 26.66 5.36 0.60
C THR A 50 28.13 4.95 0.76
N ILE A 51 28.97 5.82 1.33
CA ILE A 51 30.38 5.51 1.58
C ILE A 51 30.51 4.31 2.53
N GLY A 52 29.74 4.30 3.63
CA GLY A 52 29.75 3.18 4.58
C GLY A 52 29.42 1.84 3.94
N ILE A 53 28.45 1.80 3.03
CA ILE A 53 28.07 0.57 2.30
C ILE A 53 29.14 0.17 1.26
N ILE A 54 29.82 1.12 0.63
CA ILE A 54 30.87 0.78 -0.35
C ILE A 54 32.08 0.15 0.35
N PHE A 55 32.52 0.72 1.47
CA PHE A 55 33.72 0.24 2.18
C PHE A 55 33.45 -0.91 3.13
N LEU A 56 32.25 -0.96 3.74
CA LEU A 56 31.85 -2.00 4.67
C LEU A 56 30.46 -2.53 4.25
N PRO A 57 30.36 -3.31 3.16
CA PRO A 57 29.07 -3.64 2.55
C PRO A 57 28.13 -4.39 3.51
N TYR A 58 28.61 -5.41 4.22
CA TYR A 58 27.80 -6.12 5.23
C TYR A 58 27.39 -5.24 6.40
N LEU A 59 28.33 -4.54 7.02
CA LEU A 59 28.05 -3.70 8.19
C LEU A 59 27.20 -2.47 7.83
N GLY A 60 27.47 -1.82 6.70
CA GLY A 60 26.75 -0.65 6.21
C GLY A 60 25.29 -0.97 5.91
N VAL A 61 25.02 -2.08 5.22
CA VAL A 61 23.63 -2.52 4.95
C VAL A 61 22.91 -2.89 6.25
N PHE A 62 23.53 -3.65 7.15
CA PHE A 62 22.88 -4.04 8.40
C PHE A 62 22.62 -2.84 9.32
N LEU A 63 23.60 -1.94 9.50
CA LEU A 63 23.41 -0.71 10.26
C LEU A 63 22.31 0.17 9.65
N TYR A 64 22.29 0.30 8.31
CA TYR A 64 21.25 1.06 7.63
C TYR A 64 19.87 0.47 7.89
N LEU A 65 19.71 -0.85 7.75
CA LEU A 65 18.43 -1.51 8.01
C LEU A 65 17.98 -1.39 9.48
N ILE A 66 18.90 -1.36 10.44
CA ILE A 66 18.55 -1.15 11.86
C ILE A 66 18.06 0.28 12.09
N VAL A 67 18.76 1.28 11.53
CA VAL A 67 18.44 2.70 11.74
C VAL A 67 17.20 3.13 10.94
N HIS A 68 17.02 2.62 9.72
CA HIS A 68 15.99 3.05 8.78
C HIS A 68 14.87 2.01 8.56
N GLY A 69 14.96 0.82 9.16
CA GLY A 69 13.99 -0.28 8.95
C GLY A 69 12.59 -0.01 9.46
N SER A 70 12.42 0.96 10.37
CA SER A 70 11.13 1.32 10.97
C SER A 70 10.15 2.00 10.00
N GLY A 71 10.61 2.43 8.82
CA GLY A 71 9.77 3.15 7.86
C GLY A 71 8.68 2.31 7.20
N MET A 72 8.81 0.98 7.11
CA MET A 72 7.83 0.14 6.40
C MET A 72 6.51 -0.01 7.17
N ALA A 73 6.56 -0.31 8.47
CA ALA A 73 5.37 -0.44 9.29
C ALA A 73 4.60 0.88 9.40
N GLN A 74 5.32 2.00 9.53
CA GLN A 74 4.71 3.31 9.73
C GLN A 74 4.07 3.86 8.45
N ARG A 75 4.69 3.64 7.28
CA ARG A 75 4.10 4.02 5.98
C ARG A 75 2.87 3.19 5.63
N GLN A 76 2.85 1.91 5.99
CA GLN A 76 1.70 1.05 5.74
C GLN A 76 0.50 1.46 6.60
N ALA A 77 0.73 1.80 7.87
CA ALA A 77 -0.30 2.38 8.75
C ALA A 77 -0.82 3.72 8.22
N GLN A 78 0.06 4.64 7.78
CA GLN A 78 -0.36 5.92 7.21
C GLN A 78 -1.09 5.77 5.87
N SER A 79 -0.71 4.81 5.02
CA SER A 79 -1.44 4.57 3.77
C SER A 79 -2.81 3.96 3.99
N MET A 80 -2.97 3.12 5.02
CA MET A 80 -4.28 2.61 5.42
C MET A 80 -5.17 3.74 5.92
N GLN A 81 -4.65 4.61 6.80
CA GLN A 81 -5.39 5.78 7.28
C GLN A 81 -5.82 6.72 6.15
N LYS A 82 -4.93 7.04 5.22
CA LYS A 82 -5.27 7.90 4.07
C LYS A 82 -6.31 7.28 3.15
N ASN A 83 -6.25 5.97 2.92
CA ASN A 83 -7.26 5.27 2.13
C ASN A 83 -8.61 5.23 2.86
N ASP A 84 -8.62 5.01 4.17
CA ASP A 84 -9.83 5.03 4.99
C ASP A 84 -10.48 6.42 5.00
N GLU A 85 -9.70 7.49 5.15
CA GLU A 85 -10.17 8.87 5.08
C GLU A 85 -10.74 9.21 3.69
N ALA A 86 -10.06 8.82 2.61
CA ALA A 86 -10.54 9.03 1.25
C ALA A 86 -11.85 8.25 0.97
N MET A 87 -11.95 7.03 1.48
CA MET A 87 -13.16 6.21 1.35
C MET A 87 -14.32 6.78 2.17
N GLN A 88 -14.07 7.26 3.40
CA GLN A 88 -15.08 7.94 4.20
C GLN A 88 -15.53 9.26 3.57
N ALA A 89 -14.62 10.03 2.96
CA ALA A 89 -14.96 11.24 2.24
C ALA A 89 -15.85 10.94 1.03
N TYR A 90 -15.53 9.90 0.26
CA TYR A 90 -16.36 9.43 -0.84
C TYR A 90 -17.75 8.98 -0.37
N ILE A 91 -17.84 8.22 0.73
CA ILE A 91 -19.13 7.80 1.30
C ILE A 91 -19.93 9.01 1.78
N ARG A 92 -19.30 10.01 2.39
CA ARG A 92 -19.99 11.23 2.86
C ARG A 92 -20.52 12.08 1.69
N ASP A 93 -19.76 12.17 0.61
CA ASP A 93 -20.15 12.89 -0.60
C ASP A 93 -21.27 12.15 -1.35
N ALA A 94 -21.14 10.83 -1.49
CA ALA A 94 -22.15 9.97 -2.09
C ALA A 94 -23.43 9.85 -1.24
N ALA A 95 -23.34 9.91 0.09
CA ALA A 95 -24.49 9.93 0.99
C ALA A 95 -25.11 11.33 1.13
N GLY A 96 -24.32 12.39 0.94
CA GLY A 96 -24.77 13.78 0.97
C GLY A 96 -25.58 14.21 -0.26
N THR A 97 -25.66 13.36 -1.30
CA THR A 97 -26.35 13.66 -2.56
C THR A 97 -27.79 13.10 -2.65
N GLY A 98 -28.32 12.56 -1.55
CA GLY A 98 -29.73 12.17 -1.46
C GLY A 98 -30.17 11.98 -0.01
N THR A 99 -30.58 13.06 0.65
CA THR A 99 -31.28 12.91 1.93
C THR A 99 -32.67 12.33 1.67
N THR A 100 -33.20 11.55 2.61
CA THR A 100 -34.59 11.04 2.52
C THR A 100 -35.59 12.18 2.26
N ALA A 101 -35.30 13.41 2.72
CA ALA A 101 -36.09 14.59 2.45
C ALA A 101 -36.04 15.04 0.97
N ASP A 102 -34.87 15.00 0.33
CA ASP A 102 -34.71 15.31 -1.10
C ASP A 102 -35.40 14.26 -1.98
N GLU A 103 -35.34 12.98 -1.58
CA GLU A 103 -36.03 11.88 -2.26
C GLU A 103 -37.55 11.99 -2.13
N LEU A 104 -38.05 12.36 -0.93
CA LEU A 104 -39.46 12.64 -0.70
C LEU A 104 -39.95 13.87 -1.50
N ALA A 105 -39.11 14.91 -1.65
CA ALA A 105 -39.42 16.09 -2.44
C ALA A 105 -39.55 15.74 -3.94
N LYS A 106 -38.61 14.95 -4.49
CA LYS A 106 -38.71 14.42 -5.86
C LYS A 106 -39.94 13.53 -6.08
N LEU A 107 -40.26 12.69 -5.11
CA LEU A 107 -41.47 11.84 -5.15
C LEU A 107 -42.76 12.68 -5.20
N ALA A 108 -42.83 13.74 -4.41
CA ALA A 108 -43.95 14.67 -4.42
C ALA A 108 -44.05 15.43 -5.75
N GLU A 109 -42.92 15.82 -6.36
CA GLU A 109 -42.89 16.46 -7.67
C GLU A 109 -43.35 15.52 -8.80
N LEU A 110 -42.95 14.25 -8.76
CA LEU A 110 -43.39 13.23 -9.72
C LEU A 110 -44.89 12.93 -9.61
N HIS A 111 -45.42 12.92 -8.39
CA HIS A 111 -46.86 12.79 -8.13
C HIS A 111 -47.64 14.01 -8.63
N ASN A 112 -47.20 15.22 -8.28
CA ASN A 112 -47.84 16.47 -8.72
C ASN A 112 -47.78 16.69 -10.23
N SER A 113 -46.76 16.15 -10.91
CA SER A 113 -46.65 16.17 -12.38
C SER A 113 -47.47 15.09 -13.08
N GLY A 114 -48.23 14.29 -12.32
CA GLY A 114 -49.10 13.22 -12.83
C GLY A 114 -48.34 12.01 -13.37
N LYS A 115 -47.06 11.87 -13.05
CA LYS A 115 -46.23 10.71 -13.45
C LYS A 115 -46.32 9.54 -12.49
N LEU A 116 -46.89 9.77 -11.30
CA LEU A 116 -47.16 8.76 -10.28
C LEU A 116 -48.61 8.91 -9.82
N ASP A 117 -49.30 7.78 -9.63
CA ASP A 117 -50.62 7.80 -9.01
C ASP A 117 -50.55 7.86 -7.47
N ASP A 118 -51.69 8.11 -6.81
CA ASP A 118 -51.78 8.23 -5.35
C ASP A 118 -51.33 6.96 -4.61
N THR A 119 -51.60 5.79 -5.20
CA THR A 119 -51.26 4.49 -4.61
C THR A 119 -49.76 4.19 -4.73
N GLU A 120 -49.15 4.49 -5.87
CA GLU A 120 -47.73 4.36 -6.13
C GLU A 120 -46.92 5.33 -5.26
N PHE A 121 -47.40 6.57 -5.11
CA PHE A 121 -46.78 7.57 -4.25
C PHE A 121 -46.81 7.15 -2.78
N ALA A 122 -47.96 6.68 -2.27
CA ALA A 122 -48.08 6.22 -0.89
C ALA A 122 -47.17 5.01 -0.61
N ALA A 123 -47.09 4.06 -1.54
CA ALA A 123 -46.22 2.88 -1.41
C ALA A 123 -44.73 3.26 -1.41
N ALA A 124 -44.30 4.17 -2.27
CA ALA A 124 -42.91 4.63 -2.34
C ALA A 124 -42.51 5.46 -1.10
N LYS A 125 -43.40 6.35 -0.65
CA LYS A 125 -43.21 7.12 0.60
C LYS A 125 -43.09 6.22 1.83
N ALA A 126 -43.93 5.19 1.92
CA ALA A 126 -43.87 4.24 3.04
C ALA A 126 -42.58 3.41 3.04
N ARG A 127 -42.01 3.08 1.88
CA ARG A 127 -40.71 2.39 1.79
C ARG A 127 -39.55 3.27 2.24
N LEU A 128 -39.56 4.56 1.88
CA LEU A 128 -38.51 5.50 2.25
C LEU A 128 -38.50 5.90 3.72
N ILE A 129 -39.66 5.90 4.38
CA ILE A 129 -39.79 6.29 5.79
C ILE A 129 -39.53 5.10 6.75
N ASN A 130 -39.75 3.86 6.28
CA ASN A 130 -39.61 2.66 7.10
C ASN A 130 -38.31 1.86 6.86
N GLY A 131 -37.44 2.32 5.95
CA GLY A 131 -36.10 1.75 5.70
C GLY A 131 -35.03 2.49 6.47
#